data_AF-A0A392N0Z8-F1
#
_entry.id   AF-A0A392N0Z8-F1
#
_cell.length_a   1.000
_cell.length_b   1.000
_cell.length_c   1.000
_cell.angle_alpha   90.00
_cell.angle_beta   90.00
_cell.angle_gamma   90.00
#
_symmetry.space_group_name_H-M   'P 1'
#
loop_
_entity.id
_entity.type
_entity.pdbx_description
1 polymer ?
#
loop_
_entity_poly.entity_id
_entity_poly.type
_entity_poly.pdbx_seq_one_letter_code
_entity_poly.pdbx_strand_id
1 'polypeptide(L)'
;FRHFANKVGNLERPFLKDFFPRWVGSCGCPDLRMGFSYNKRKNIVELAVLRGCTSLQTSSTAVLDINPDTENRDGDSGYPGMMSIRVYELDGMYDHPILPMAGEAWQLLEIQCHSRLAARRFQKSKKGVKHDGSDDNGDVPSMDIRSSTESPLLWIRADPDMEYLAEVHFNQPVQMW
;
A
#
# COMPACT_ATOMS: atom_id res chain seq x y z
N PHE A 1 -21.73 0.40 -28.12
CA PHE A 1 -21.53 0.65 -26.68
C PHE A 1 -21.09 2.09 -26.38
N ARG A 2 -19.95 2.60 -26.89
CA ARG A 2 -19.48 4.00 -26.66
C ARG A 2 -20.48 5.11 -27.03
N HIS A 3 -21.21 4.96 -28.14
CA HIS A 3 -22.27 5.89 -28.54
C HIS A 3 -23.45 5.90 -27.54
N PHE A 4 -23.73 4.76 -26.92
CA PHE A 4 -24.82 4.61 -25.94
C PHE A 4 -24.44 5.22 -24.58
N ALA A 5 -23.20 5.05 -24.13
CA ALA A 5 -22.69 5.65 -22.89
C ALA A 5 -22.78 7.20 -22.90
N ASN A 6 -22.46 7.82 -24.05
CA ASN A 6 -22.63 9.26 -24.26
C ASN A 6 -24.11 9.70 -24.20
N LYS A 7 -25.04 8.86 -24.69
CA LYS A 7 -26.45 9.22 -24.84
C LYS A 7 -27.28 8.96 -23.59
N VAL A 8 -26.92 7.96 -22.79
CA VAL A 8 -27.70 7.49 -21.64
C VAL A 8 -27.11 7.94 -20.30
N GLY A 9 -25.78 8.09 -20.19
CA GLY A 9 -25.13 8.34 -18.91
C GLY A 9 -25.01 9.81 -18.49
N ASN A 10 -25.30 10.77 -19.38
CA ASN A 10 -24.93 12.19 -19.21
C ASN A 10 -23.46 12.39 -18.75
N LEU A 11 -22.58 11.43 -19.09
CA LEU A 11 -21.18 11.44 -18.70
C LEU A 11 -20.43 12.41 -19.61
N GLU A 12 -19.59 13.26 -19.02
CA GLU A 12 -18.85 14.24 -19.79
C GLU A 12 -17.94 13.56 -20.83
N ARG A 13 -17.84 14.16 -22.02
CA ARG A 13 -17.00 13.66 -23.12
C ARG A 13 -15.52 13.43 -22.72
N PRO A 14 -14.89 14.24 -21.85
CA PRO A 14 -13.53 14.00 -21.37
C PRO A 14 -13.40 12.71 -20.56
N PHE A 15 -14.31 12.42 -19.63
CA PHE A 15 -14.29 11.17 -18.85
C PHE A 15 -14.36 9.94 -19.76
N LEU A 16 -15.27 9.95 -20.73
CA LEU A 16 -15.41 8.86 -21.69
C LEU A 16 -14.25 8.75 -22.68
N LYS A 17 -13.41 9.78 -22.82
CA LYS A 17 -12.20 9.73 -23.64
C LYS A 17 -11.14 8.84 -22.98
N ASP A 18 -11.03 8.88 -21.67
CA ASP A 18 -10.00 8.15 -20.91
C ASP A 18 -10.50 6.80 -20.38
N PHE A 19 -11.80 6.70 -20.07
CA PHE A 19 -12.41 5.48 -19.56
C PHE A 19 -12.36 4.33 -20.58
N PHE A 20 -12.80 4.59 -21.81
CA PHE A 20 -12.97 3.55 -22.83
C PHE A 20 -11.67 2.89 -23.28
N PRO A 21 -10.63 3.64 -23.71
CA PRO A 21 -9.37 3.03 -24.10
C PRO A 21 -8.78 2.17 -22.99
N ARG A 22 -8.92 2.58 -21.73
CA ARG A 22 -8.21 1.97 -20.61
C ARG A 22 -8.94 0.82 -19.92
N TRP A 23 -10.25 0.95 -19.70
CA TRP A 23 -11.04 -0.08 -18.99
C TRP A 23 -11.78 -1.01 -19.93
N VAL A 24 -11.96 -0.61 -21.19
CA VAL A 24 -12.72 -1.38 -22.20
C VAL A 24 -11.84 -1.80 -23.39
N GLY A 25 -10.92 -0.93 -23.81
CA GLY A 25 -10.04 -1.14 -24.97
C GLY A 25 -8.73 -1.84 -24.63
N SER A 26 -8.22 -1.67 -23.41
CA SER A 26 -7.03 -2.33 -22.89
C SER A 26 -7.40 -3.59 -22.13
N CYS A 27 -6.47 -4.55 -22.10
CA CYS A 27 -6.58 -5.76 -21.29
C CYS A 27 -5.58 -5.73 -20.13
N GLY A 28 -5.94 -6.41 -19.04
CA GLY A 28 -5.16 -6.45 -17.81
C GLY A 28 -5.52 -5.35 -16.81
N CYS A 29 -5.02 -5.51 -15.60
CA CYS A 29 -5.17 -4.63 -14.46
C CYS A 29 -3.79 -4.23 -13.90
N PRO A 30 -3.70 -3.17 -13.07
CA PRO A 30 -2.46 -2.84 -12.39
C PRO A 30 -2.02 -4.04 -11.55
N ASP A 31 -0.74 -4.42 -11.69
CA ASP A 31 -0.05 -5.36 -10.81
C ASP A 31 0.93 -4.55 -9.94
N LEU A 32 0.64 -4.42 -8.64
CA LEU A 32 1.41 -3.60 -7.72
C LEU A 32 2.26 -4.48 -6.82
N ARG A 33 3.58 -4.32 -6.91
CA ARG A 33 4.53 -4.92 -5.98
C ARG A 33 5.04 -3.84 -5.04
N MET A 34 4.81 -4.03 -3.75
CA MET A 34 4.99 -2.98 -2.76
C MET A 34 5.81 -3.49 -1.57
N GLY A 35 6.59 -2.60 -0.97
CA GLY A 35 7.29 -2.86 0.29
C GLY A 35 7.64 -1.53 0.95
N PHE A 36 7.78 -1.54 2.27
CA PHE A 36 8.03 -0.30 3.01
C PHE A 36 9.14 -0.45 4.04
N SER A 37 9.70 0.70 4.44
CA SER A 37 10.62 0.86 5.56
C SER A 37 10.17 2.02 6.43
N TYR A 38 10.23 1.86 7.75
CA TYR A 38 9.93 2.94 8.68
C TYR A 38 11.21 3.64 9.15
N ASN A 39 11.33 4.93 8.83
CA ASN A 39 12.43 5.77 9.26
C ASN A 39 12.11 6.44 10.61
N LYS A 40 12.51 5.79 11.71
CA LYS A 40 12.27 6.28 13.09
C LYS A 40 12.84 7.68 13.36
N ARG A 41 13.95 8.06 12.72
CA ARG A 41 14.57 9.38 12.94
C ARG A 41 13.77 10.50 12.30
N LYS A 42 13.28 10.27 11.08
CA LYS A 42 12.45 11.25 10.35
C LYS A 42 10.97 11.16 10.69
N ASN A 43 10.53 10.07 11.33
CA ASN A 43 9.12 9.74 11.54
C ASN A 43 8.35 9.65 10.21
N ILE A 44 8.93 8.97 9.22
CA ILE A 44 8.40 8.83 7.85
C ILE A 44 8.39 7.35 7.46
N VAL A 45 7.39 6.93 6.69
CA VAL A 45 7.34 5.64 5.99
C VAL A 45 7.83 5.85 4.57
N GLU A 46 8.89 5.14 4.19
CA GLU A 46 9.41 5.08 2.83
C GLU A 46 8.75 3.87 2.14
N LEU A 47 7.87 4.11 1.18
CA LEU A 47 7.11 3.09 0.47
C LEU A 47 7.63 2.97 -0.97
N ALA A 48 8.20 1.81 -1.30
CA ALA A 48 8.61 1.47 -2.65
C ALA A 48 7.47 0.75 -3.38
N VAL A 49 7.20 1.17 -4.61
CA VAL A 49 6.14 0.62 -5.46
C VAL A 49 6.69 0.36 -6.86
N LEU A 50 6.47 -0.86 -7.36
CA LEU A 50 6.62 -1.22 -8.76
C LEU A 50 5.24 -1.52 -9.33
N ARG A 51 4.86 -0.77 -10.36
CA ARG A 51 3.61 -0.96 -11.11
C ARG A 51 3.89 -1.70 -12.42
N GLY A 52 3.31 -2.89 -12.54
CA GLY A 52 3.20 -3.67 -13.76
C GLY A 52 1.77 -3.70 -14.30
N CYS A 53 1.52 -4.62 -15.23
CA CYS A 53 0.19 -4.93 -15.76
C CYS A 53 0.05 -6.44 -15.91
N THR A 54 -1.07 -7.00 -15.46
CA THR A 54 -1.32 -8.46 -15.51
C THR A 54 -1.38 -9.02 -16.93
N SER A 55 -1.71 -8.22 -17.94
CA SER A 55 -1.69 -8.67 -19.34
C SER A 55 -0.28 -8.95 -19.85
N LEU A 56 0.73 -8.22 -19.36
CA LEU A 56 2.14 -8.41 -19.73
C LEU A 56 2.75 -9.68 -19.13
N GLN A 57 2.20 -10.17 -18.01
CA GLN A 57 2.68 -11.41 -17.38
C GLN A 57 2.42 -12.65 -18.27
N THR A 58 1.36 -12.65 -19.06
CA THR A 58 1.04 -13.78 -19.97
C THR A 58 1.99 -13.94 -21.16
N SER A 59 2.79 -12.91 -21.45
CA SER A 59 3.79 -12.93 -22.53
C SER A 59 5.16 -13.49 -22.11
N SER A 60 5.41 -13.73 -20.83
CA SER A 60 6.74 -14.11 -20.34
C SER A 60 6.95 -15.63 -20.25
N THR A 61 7.08 -16.25 -21.43
CA THR A 61 8.21 -17.18 -21.66
C THR A 61 9.45 -16.42 -22.17
N ALA A 62 9.41 -15.09 -22.21
CA ALA A 62 10.55 -14.25 -22.53
C ALA A 62 11.32 -13.93 -21.25
N VAL A 63 12.34 -14.73 -21.03
CA VAL A 63 13.57 -14.41 -20.30
C VAL A 63 14.01 -12.96 -20.53
N LEU A 64 14.44 -12.33 -19.43
CA LEU A 64 15.45 -11.27 -19.31
C LEU A 64 16.04 -10.72 -20.63
N ASP A 65 15.26 -9.97 -21.41
CA ASP A 65 15.79 -9.07 -22.44
C ASP A 65 15.44 -7.65 -22.01
N ILE A 66 16.34 -7.09 -21.18
CA ILE A 66 16.44 -5.64 -20.99
C ILE A 66 17.00 -5.08 -22.30
N ASN A 67 16.11 -4.90 -23.28
CA ASN A 67 16.37 -4.07 -24.44
C ASN A 67 15.86 -2.65 -24.12
N PRO A 68 16.73 -1.66 -23.91
CA PRO A 68 16.32 -0.30 -23.55
C PRO A 68 15.62 0.45 -24.71
N ASP A 69 15.54 -0.12 -25.92
CA ASP A 69 15.04 0.57 -27.12
C ASP A 69 13.55 0.32 -27.43
N THR A 70 12.78 -0.32 -26.55
CA THR A 70 11.31 -0.48 -26.73
C THR A 70 10.47 0.55 -25.95
N GLU A 71 10.99 1.76 -25.77
CA GLU A 71 10.31 2.89 -25.10
C GLU A 71 9.22 3.59 -25.95
N ASN A 72 8.71 2.95 -27.01
CA ASN A 72 7.68 3.53 -27.89
C ASN A 72 6.52 2.56 -28.14
N ARG A 73 6.06 1.87 -27.10
CA ARG A 73 4.69 1.38 -27.07
C ARG A 73 3.89 2.38 -26.25
N ASP A 74 3.12 3.19 -26.98
CA ASP A 74 2.08 4.14 -26.55
C ASP A 74 0.95 3.51 -25.70
N GLY A 75 1.21 2.37 -25.05
CA GLY A 75 0.37 1.69 -24.06
C GLY A 75 0.86 1.87 -22.61
N ASP A 76 1.91 2.67 -22.39
CA ASP A 76 2.50 2.93 -21.07
C ASP A 76 1.79 4.06 -20.28
N SER A 77 0.62 4.49 -20.72
CA SER A 77 -0.14 5.58 -20.10
C SER A 77 -0.86 5.18 -18.80
N GLY A 78 -0.29 4.25 -18.01
CA GLY A 78 -0.79 3.71 -16.73
C GLY A 78 -2.30 3.75 -16.48
N TYR A 79 -2.69 4.02 -15.25
CA TYR A 79 -4.08 4.15 -14.79
C TYR A 79 -4.31 5.57 -14.26
N PRO A 80 -5.46 6.21 -14.51
CA PRO A 80 -5.65 7.61 -14.23
C PRO A 80 -5.83 7.82 -12.74
N GLY A 81 -5.40 8.97 -12.25
CA GLY A 81 -5.63 9.38 -10.87
C GLY A 81 -4.54 8.91 -9.92
N MET A 82 -4.88 9.04 -8.65
CA MET A 82 -4.03 8.70 -7.51
C MET A 82 -4.70 7.55 -6.77
N MET A 83 -3.93 6.56 -6.35
CA MET A 83 -4.39 5.54 -5.42
C MET A 83 -4.10 5.97 -3.99
N SER A 84 -5.05 5.70 -3.11
CA SER A 84 -4.90 5.94 -1.68
C SER A 84 -4.13 4.81 -1.00
N ILE A 85 -3.20 5.18 -0.13
CA ILE A 85 -2.54 4.29 0.82
C ILE A 85 -3.08 4.60 2.21
N ARG A 86 -3.63 3.59 2.86
CA ARG A 86 -4.14 3.68 4.23
C ARG A 86 -3.09 3.18 5.21
N VAL A 87 -2.68 4.01 6.14
CA VAL A 87 -1.75 3.67 7.21
C VAL A 87 -2.54 3.62 8.52
N TYR A 88 -2.52 2.47 9.20
CA TYR A 88 -3.02 2.38 10.56
C TYR A 88 -1.87 2.49 11.55
N GLU A 89 -1.97 3.49 12.41
CA GLU A 89 -0.98 3.82 13.42
C GLU A 89 -1.60 3.76 14.81
N LEU A 90 -0.79 3.91 15.86
CA LEU A 90 -1.26 3.90 17.25
C LEU A 90 -2.34 4.96 17.55
N ASP A 91 -2.25 6.13 16.93
CA ASP A 91 -3.15 7.25 17.19
C ASP A 91 -4.36 7.29 16.22
N GLY A 92 -4.41 6.42 15.21
CA GLY A 92 -5.53 6.37 14.27
C GLY A 92 -5.17 5.89 12.86
N MET A 93 -6.18 5.90 11.99
CA MET A 93 -6.07 5.54 10.58
C MET A 93 -5.99 6.80 9.72
N TYR A 94 -5.06 6.81 8.76
CA TYR A 94 -4.81 7.94 7.87
C TYR A 94 -4.78 7.50 6.41
N ASP A 95 -5.52 8.21 5.56
CA ASP A 95 -5.57 7.99 4.12
C ASP A 95 -4.68 8.98 3.38
N HIS A 96 -3.80 8.45 2.53
CA HIS A 96 -2.84 9.21 1.76
C HIS A 96 -3.07 8.98 0.25
N PRO A 97 -3.77 9.89 -0.47
CA PRO A 97 -3.97 9.80 -1.93
C PRO A 97 -2.69 10.19 -2.68
N ILE A 98 -1.64 9.39 -2.51
CA ILE A 98 -0.25 9.78 -2.82
C ILE A 98 0.43 8.90 -3.86
N LEU A 99 -0.14 7.76 -4.26
CA LEU A 99 0.43 6.88 -5.29
C LEU A 99 -0.10 7.26 -6.68
N PRO A 100 0.70 7.90 -7.56
CA PRO A 100 0.27 8.17 -8.93
C PRO A 100 0.17 6.87 -9.73
N MET A 101 -0.99 6.60 -10.32
CA MET A 101 -1.22 5.34 -11.02
C MET A 101 -0.80 5.36 -12.50
N ALA A 102 -0.31 6.50 -13.00
CA ALA A 102 0.23 6.69 -14.34
C ALA A 102 1.60 7.37 -14.29
N GLY A 103 2.34 7.30 -15.41
CA GLY A 103 3.71 7.77 -15.51
C GLY A 103 4.71 6.67 -15.12
N GLU A 104 5.80 7.05 -14.44
CA GLU A 104 6.87 6.13 -14.07
C GLU A 104 6.35 4.87 -13.34
N ALA A 105 6.85 3.71 -13.75
CA ALA A 105 6.47 2.41 -13.17
C ALA A 105 7.10 2.16 -11.79
N TRP A 106 8.27 2.73 -11.54
CA TRP A 106 8.99 2.63 -10.26
C TRP A 106 8.80 3.92 -9.48
N GLN A 107 8.30 3.83 -8.26
CA GLN A 107 8.01 5.00 -7.43
C GLN A 107 8.48 4.76 -5.99
N LEU A 108 9.10 5.78 -5.40
CA LEU A 108 9.45 5.82 -3.98
C LEU A 108 8.68 6.97 -3.33
N LEU A 109 7.76 6.62 -2.44
CA LEU A 109 6.86 7.56 -1.77
C LEU A 109 7.31 7.78 -0.33
N GLU A 110 7.24 9.02 0.15
CA GLU A 110 7.45 9.35 1.55
C GLU A 110 6.09 9.68 2.18
N ILE A 111 5.65 8.85 3.13
CA ILE A 111 4.39 9.04 3.86
C ILE A 111 4.72 9.50 5.28
N GLN A 112 4.17 10.65 5.67
CA GLN A 112 4.35 11.17 7.02
C GLN A 112 3.66 10.23 8.04
N CYS A 113 4.41 9.73 9.01
CA CYS A 113 3.82 9.04 10.15
C CYS A 113 3.32 10.09 11.15
N HIS A 114 2.07 10.00 11.60
CA HIS A 114 1.46 10.99 12.49
C HIS A 114 1.72 10.70 13.96
N SER A 115 1.66 9.41 14.31
CA SER A 115 1.87 8.89 15.64
C SER A 115 3.33 9.05 16.04
N ARG A 116 3.54 9.34 17.32
CA ARG A 116 4.88 9.33 17.91
C ARG A 116 4.94 8.18 18.89
N LEU A 117 6.01 7.40 18.81
CA LEU A 117 6.39 6.52 19.90
C LEU A 117 6.70 7.39 21.12
N ALA A 118 5.70 7.64 21.95
CA ALA A 118 5.97 8.15 23.29
C ALA A 118 6.96 7.16 23.90
N ALA A 119 8.10 7.64 24.38
CA ALA A 119 8.91 6.86 25.30
C ALA A 119 7.92 6.45 26.39
N ARG A 120 7.51 5.17 26.42
CA ARG A 120 6.69 4.64 27.50
C ARG A 120 7.54 4.87 28.73
N ARG A 121 7.38 6.02 29.38
CA ARG A 121 7.79 6.25 30.75
C ARG A 121 6.99 5.20 31.47
N PHE A 122 7.64 4.08 31.75
CA PHE A 122 7.14 3.03 32.60
C PHE A 122 6.34 3.73 33.69
N GLN A 123 5.01 3.57 33.66
CA GLN A 123 4.25 3.76 34.86
C GLN A 123 4.82 2.72 35.80
N LYS A 124 5.82 3.11 36.60
CA LYS A 124 6.21 2.37 37.79
C LYS A 124 4.91 2.21 38.53
N SER A 125 4.33 1.02 38.49
CA SER A 125 3.23 0.64 39.36
C SER A 125 3.69 0.98 40.77
N LYS A 126 3.04 1.98 41.36
CA LYS A 126 3.41 2.49 42.67
C LYS A 126 2.91 1.47 43.68
N LYS A 127 3.86 0.69 44.22
CA LYS A 127 3.83 -0.05 45.51
C LYS A 127 2.58 -0.89 45.82
N GLY A 128 2.80 -2.21 45.82
CA GLY A 128 2.71 -3.02 47.03
C GLY A 128 1.33 -3.48 47.47
N VAL A 129 0.96 -4.69 47.06
CA VAL A 129 0.15 -5.60 47.88
C VAL A 129 0.83 -6.96 47.81
N LYS A 130 1.26 -7.47 48.98
CA LYS A 130 1.73 -8.85 49.14
C LYS A 130 0.53 -9.76 48.90
N HIS A 131 0.62 -10.70 47.96
CA HIS A 131 -0.22 -11.87 48.02
C HIS A 131 0.65 -13.12 48.00
N ASP A 132 0.24 -14.02 48.88
CA ASP A 132 0.85 -15.27 49.28
C ASP A 132 0.77 -16.30 48.15
N GLY A 133 1.67 -17.28 48.19
CA GLY A 133 2.09 -18.08 47.05
C GLY A 133 1.02 -18.93 46.37
N SER A 134 1.23 -19.14 45.07
CA SER A 134 0.91 -20.37 44.36
C SER A 134 1.69 -20.39 43.05
N ASP A 135 2.63 -21.31 42.93
CA ASP A 135 3.28 -21.67 41.68
C ASP A 135 2.26 -22.29 40.73
N ASP A 136 2.01 -21.67 39.58
CA ASP A 136 1.70 -22.42 38.36
C ASP A 136 2.33 -21.71 37.16
N ASN A 137 3.19 -22.47 36.51
CA ASN A 137 4.10 -22.04 35.47
C ASN A 137 3.37 -22.07 34.12
N GLY A 138 2.94 -20.89 33.68
CA GLY A 138 2.40 -20.65 32.34
C GLY A 138 3.05 -19.42 31.71
N ASP A 139 4.37 -19.32 31.77
CA ASP A 139 5.14 -18.25 31.16
C ASP A 139 5.14 -18.44 29.62
N VAL A 140 4.02 -18.07 29.00
CA VAL A 140 3.96 -17.85 27.55
C VAL A 140 4.81 -16.61 27.30
N PRO A 141 5.95 -16.70 26.59
CA PRO A 141 6.77 -15.52 26.38
C PRO A 141 5.94 -14.50 25.59
N SER A 142 5.89 -13.28 26.12
CA SER A 142 5.21 -12.09 25.59
C SER A 142 5.77 -11.67 24.21
N MET A 143 5.60 -12.50 23.20
CA MET A 143 6.19 -12.33 21.88
C MET A 143 5.59 -11.14 21.09
N ASP A 144 4.39 -10.68 21.46
CA ASP A 144 3.67 -9.65 20.70
C ASP A 144 3.93 -8.20 21.12
N ILE A 145 4.60 -7.94 22.25
CA ILE A 145 4.82 -6.57 22.73
C ILE A 145 6.11 -5.96 22.15
N ARG A 146 7.08 -6.79 21.74
CA ARG A 146 8.39 -6.27 21.28
C ARG A 146 8.32 -5.59 19.91
N SER A 147 7.54 -6.11 18.97
CA SER A 147 7.36 -5.50 17.64
C SER A 147 6.69 -4.12 17.73
N SER A 148 5.77 -3.92 18.68
CA SER A 148 5.08 -2.64 18.89
C SER A 148 5.99 -1.54 19.51
N THR A 149 7.23 -1.86 19.90
CA THR A 149 8.11 -0.89 20.57
C THR A 149 9.01 -0.12 19.61
N GLU A 150 9.18 -0.61 18.38
CA GLU A 150 10.14 -0.04 17.42
C GLU A 150 9.48 0.85 16.37
N SER A 151 8.19 0.65 16.11
CA SER A 151 7.39 1.41 15.14
C SER A 151 5.99 1.71 15.69
N PRO A 152 5.44 2.91 15.46
CA PRO A 152 4.05 3.22 15.78
C PRO A 152 3.05 2.68 14.74
N LEU A 153 3.52 2.00 13.69
CA LEU A 153 2.70 1.44 12.62
C LEU A 153 2.09 0.10 13.03
N LEU A 154 0.80 -0.07 12.77
CA LEU A 154 0.07 -1.32 12.96
C LEU A 154 -0.04 -2.08 11.65
N TRP A 155 -0.50 -1.43 10.57
CA TRP A 155 -0.52 -2.01 9.22
C TRP A 155 -0.60 -0.94 8.13
N ILE A 156 -0.34 -1.34 6.89
CA ILE A 156 -0.47 -0.49 5.70
C ILE A 156 -1.28 -1.25 4.64
N ARG A 157 -2.23 -0.58 3.99
CA ARG A 157 -3.02 -1.13 2.88
C ARG A 157 -3.00 -0.18 1.69
N ALA A 158 -2.90 -0.75 0.49
CA ALA A 158 -3.12 -0.02 -0.75
C ALA A 158 -4.59 -0.16 -1.17
N ASP A 159 -5.13 0.89 -1.76
CA ASP A 159 -6.50 0.94 -2.30
C ASP A 159 -7.59 0.48 -1.32
N PRO A 160 -7.71 1.13 -0.15
CA PRO A 160 -8.65 0.69 0.89
C PRO A 160 -10.11 0.73 0.46
N ASP A 161 -10.45 1.56 -0.52
CA ASP A 161 -11.81 1.77 -1.01
C ASP A 161 -12.07 0.99 -2.32
N MET A 162 -11.09 0.21 -2.79
CA MET A 162 -11.16 -0.66 -3.98
C MET A 162 -11.56 0.11 -5.25
N GLU A 163 -11.00 1.31 -5.44
CA GLU A 163 -11.28 2.14 -6.62
C GLU A 163 -10.67 1.54 -7.90
N TYR A 164 -9.61 0.75 -7.75
CA TYR A 164 -8.92 0.09 -8.84
C TYR A 164 -9.18 -1.42 -8.79
N LEU A 165 -9.50 -2.00 -9.94
CA LEU A 165 -9.38 -3.44 -10.12
C LEU A 165 -7.89 -3.75 -10.24
N ALA A 166 -7.18 -3.95 -9.12
CA ALA A 166 -5.74 -4.15 -9.08
C ALA A 166 -5.37 -5.48 -8.38
N GLU A 167 -4.23 -6.04 -8.77
CA GLU A 167 -3.54 -7.10 -8.03
C GLU A 167 -2.46 -6.44 -7.16
N VAL A 168 -2.43 -6.76 -5.86
CA VAL A 168 -1.50 -6.14 -4.91
C VAL A 168 -0.68 -7.21 -4.20
N HIS A 169 0.61 -7.23 -4.48
CA HIS A 169 1.61 -8.00 -3.76
C HIS A 169 2.36 -7.10 -2.79
N PHE A 170 1.89 -7.07 -1.54
CA PHE A 170 2.52 -6.29 -0.49
C PHE A 170 3.51 -7.15 0.30
N ASN A 171 4.78 -6.75 0.40
CA ASN A 171 5.72 -7.30 1.36
C ASN A 171 5.66 -6.51 2.68
N GLN A 172 5.02 -7.09 3.70
CA GLN A 172 4.95 -6.51 5.05
C GLN A 172 5.13 -7.59 6.13
N PRO A 173 5.57 -7.22 7.35
CA PRO A 173 5.73 -8.15 8.46
C PRO A 173 4.45 -8.94 8.78
N VAL A 174 4.59 -10.20 9.22
CA VAL A 174 3.46 -11.12 9.47
C VAL A 174 2.42 -10.51 10.41
N GLN A 175 2.85 -9.81 11.46
CA GLN A 175 1.97 -9.19 12.45
C GLN A 175 1.17 -7.98 11.93
N MET A 176 1.47 -7.49 10.72
CA MET A 176 0.77 -6.37 10.08
C MET A 176 -0.28 -6.85 9.05
N TRP A 177 -0.42 -8.16 8.87
CA TRP A 177 -1.49 -8.76 8.06
C TRP A 177 -2.78 -8.92 8.86
#